data_AF-A0A7Y4R3Y5-F1
#
_entry.id   AF-A0A7Y4R3Y5-F1
#
_cell.length_a   1.000
_cell.length_b   1.000
_cell.length_c   1.000
_cell.angle_alpha   90.00
_cell.angle_beta   90.00
_cell.angle_gamma   90.00
#
_symmetry.space_group_name_H-M   'P 1'
#
loop_
_entity.id
_entity.type
_entity.pdbx_description
1 polymer ?
#
loop_
_entity_poly.entity_id
_entity_poly.type
_entity_poly.pdbx_seq_one_letter_code
_entity_poly.pdbx_strand_id
1 'polypeptide(L)'
;MTTYTVVNEGNPIVPVNLNVSFLVAVIVSFAEEIFSNKTDEELDAQCQLYVQNAEASYKSNAWFSTPDESASSVSYTRDDLGAHPEPGYRNYRLNISFNLNAVVTQPLSVQTDLTGEEKEAYLQEQADAFAVAFKAERNWVDL
;
A
#
# COMPACT_ATOMS: atom_id res chain seq x y z
N MET A 1 -31.00 0.73 52.45
CA MET A 1 -30.90 1.96 51.65
C MET A 1 -29.54 1.94 50.99
N THR A 2 -29.49 1.98 49.66
CA THR A 2 -28.23 1.92 48.90
C THR A 2 -27.88 3.32 48.44
N THR A 3 -26.71 3.80 48.85
CA THR A 3 -26.15 5.08 48.42
C THR A 3 -25.03 4.82 47.42
N TYR A 4 -25.03 5.56 46.33
CA TYR A 4 -23.96 5.62 45.35
C TYR A 4 -23.35 7.02 45.35
N THR A 5 -22.04 7.10 45.13
CA THR A 5 -21.31 8.35 44.96
C THR A 5 -20.72 8.31 43.56
N VAL A 6 -21.17 9.20 42.69
CA VAL A 6 -20.54 9.42 41.39
C VAL A 6 -19.24 10.16 41.64
N VAL A 7 -18.11 9.50 41.38
CA VAL A 7 -16.77 10.01 41.72
C VAL A 7 -16.19 10.85 40.57
N ASN A 8 -16.70 10.68 39.34
CA ASN A 8 -16.46 11.58 38.21
C ASN A 8 -17.57 11.36 37.17
N GLU A 9 -18.23 12.43 36.71
CA GLU A 9 -19.02 12.38 35.47
C GLU A 9 -18.04 12.71 34.34
N GLY A 10 -17.74 11.73 33.49
CA GLY A 10 -16.90 11.97 32.32
C GLY A 10 -17.48 13.12 31.51
N ASN A 11 -16.64 14.10 31.19
CA ASN A 11 -16.97 15.12 30.18
C ASN A 11 -17.54 14.43 28.94
N PRO A 12 -18.47 15.07 28.20
CA PRO A 12 -19.09 14.41 27.05
C PRO A 12 -17.99 13.90 26.12
N ILE A 13 -18.03 12.60 25.80
CA ILE A 13 -17.15 11.99 24.80
C ILE A 13 -17.26 12.83 23.53
N VAL A 14 -16.17 13.49 23.13
CA VAL A 14 -16.19 14.44 22.01
C VAL A 14 -15.73 13.71 20.74
N PRO A 15 -16.50 13.76 19.64
CA PRO A 15 -16.02 13.29 18.35
C PRO A 15 -14.92 14.22 17.82
N VAL A 16 -13.83 13.64 17.36
CA VAL A 16 -12.69 14.33 16.75
C VAL A 16 -12.47 13.75 15.36
N ASN A 17 -12.46 14.62 14.34
CA ASN A 17 -12.14 14.25 12.97
C ASN A 17 -10.73 14.75 12.66
N LEU A 18 -9.86 13.83 12.28
CA LEU A 18 -8.47 14.07 11.93
C LEU A 18 -8.26 13.81 10.43
N ASN A 19 -7.29 14.48 9.83
CA ASN A 19 -6.67 14.04 8.59
C ASN A 19 -5.30 13.46 8.96
N VAL A 20 -5.14 12.16 8.79
CA VAL A 20 -3.89 11.47 9.10
C VAL A 20 -3.06 11.37 7.82
N SER A 21 -1.87 11.97 7.84
CA SER A 21 -0.93 11.96 6.73
C SER A 21 0.33 11.18 7.08
N PHE A 22 0.73 10.22 6.24
CA PHE A 22 1.94 9.43 6.44
C PHE A 22 2.58 9.01 5.13
N LEU A 23 3.88 8.72 5.21
CA LEU A 23 4.66 8.20 4.09
C LEU A 23 4.49 6.69 3.95
N VAL A 24 4.24 6.24 2.73
CA VAL A 24 4.37 4.85 2.28
C VAL A 24 5.65 4.76 1.48
N ALA A 25 6.68 4.19 2.09
CA ALA A 25 7.97 3.89 1.46
C ALA A 25 8.19 2.37 1.52
N VAL A 26 7.91 1.68 0.41
CA VAL A 26 7.94 0.20 0.32
C VAL A 26 8.54 -0.26 -1.00
N ILE A 27 9.04 -1.50 -1.02
CA ILE A 27 9.34 -2.21 -2.26
C ILE A 27 8.09 -2.98 -2.65
N VAL A 28 7.59 -2.74 -3.85
CA VAL A 28 6.55 -3.55 -4.46
C VAL A 28 7.21 -4.71 -5.19
N SER A 29 6.74 -5.94 -4.97
CA SER A 29 7.26 -7.11 -5.68
C SER A 29 6.15 -8.13 -5.89
N PHE A 30 6.08 -8.69 -7.10
CA PHE A 30 5.12 -9.71 -7.48
C PHE A 30 5.62 -10.51 -8.68
N ALA A 31 5.02 -11.67 -8.91
CA ALA A 31 5.32 -12.52 -10.05
C ALA A 31 4.06 -12.79 -10.88
N GLU A 32 4.21 -12.78 -12.20
CA GLU A 32 3.14 -13.14 -13.13
C GLU A 32 3.59 -14.23 -14.08
N GLU A 33 2.70 -15.19 -14.34
CA GLU A 33 2.93 -16.19 -15.37
C GLU A 33 2.34 -15.71 -16.70
N ILE A 34 3.19 -15.66 -17.72
CA ILE A 34 2.83 -15.29 -19.08
C ILE A 34 3.22 -16.41 -20.03
N PHE A 35 2.50 -16.53 -21.14
CA PHE A 35 2.90 -17.41 -22.24
C PHE A 35 3.02 -16.60 -23.53
N SER A 36 4.04 -16.92 -24.33
CA SER A 36 4.34 -16.16 -25.54
C SER A 36 4.97 -17.05 -26.61
N ASN A 37 4.72 -16.70 -27.87
CA ASN A 37 5.37 -17.24 -29.06
C ASN A 37 6.29 -16.20 -29.74
N LYS A 38 6.51 -15.05 -29.09
CA LYS A 38 7.36 -13.97 -29.59
C LYS A 38 8.84 -14.33 -29.53
N THR A 39 9.65 -13.64 -30.32
CA THR A 39 11.11 -13.69 -30.19
C THR A 39 11.54 -13.10 -28.83
N ASP A 40 12.76 -13.41 -28.39
CA ASP A 40 13.27 -12.92 -27.11
C ASP A 40 13.30 -11.38 -27.03
N GLU A 41 13.64 -10.70 -28.13
CA GLU A 41 13.69 -9.24 -28.23
C GLU A 41 12.29 -8.61 -28.14
N GLU A 42 11.32 -9.16 -28.87
CA GLU A 42 9.93 -8.68 -28.84
C GLU A 42 9.27 -8.93 -27.48
N LEU A 43 9.58 -10.07 -26.86
CA LEU A 43 9.08 -10.40 -25.53
C LEU A 43 9.71 -9.48 -24.47
N ASP A 44 11.00 -9.17 -24.58
CA ASP A 44 11.67 -8.25 -23.67
C ASP A 44 11.08 -6.84 -23.74
N ALA A 45 10.88 -6.31 -24.94
CA ALA A 45 10.22 -5.02 -25.15
C ALA A 45 8.79 -5.01 -24.57
N GLN A 46 8.03 -6.10 -24.72
CA GLN A 46 6.71 -6.22 -24.12
C GLN A 46 6.77 -6.25 -22.59
N CYS A 47 7.69 -7.03 -22.00
CA CYS A 47 7.88 -7.11 -20.55
C CYS A 47 8.25 -5.73 -19.99
N GLN A 48 9.15 -5.01 -20.63
CA GLN A 48 9.54 -3.66 -20.20
C GLN A 48 8.35 -2.69 -20.20
N LEU A 49 7.55 -2.67 -21.27
CA LEU A 49 6.35 -1.84 -21.34
C LEU A 49 5.31 -2.23 -20.29
N TYR A 50 5.10 -3.53 -20.07
CA TYR A 50 4.19 -4.03 -19.04
C TYR A 50 4.59 -3.53 -17.66
N VAL A 51 5.87 -3.70 -17.33
CA VAL A 51 6.47 -3.35 -16.05
C VAL A 51 6.39 -1.84 -15.78
N GLN A 52 6.61 -0.99 -16.80
CA GLN A 52 6.42 0.47 -16.71
C GLN A 52 4.95 0.85 -16.45
N ASN A 53 4.01 0.20 -17.12
CA ASN A 53 2.58 0.47 -16.92
C ASN A 53 2.12 0.03 -15.52
N ALA A 54 2.62 -1.10 -15.03
CA ALA A 54 2.34 -1.58 -13.68
C ALA A 54 2.85 -0.58 -12.63
N GLU A 55 4.12 -0.15 -12.73
CA GLU A 55 4.69 0.88 -11.85
C GLU A 55 3.83 2.15 -11.85
N ALA A 56 3.51 2.69 -13.04
CA ALA A 56 2.71 3.90 -13.17
C ALA A 56 1.31 3.74 -12.56
N SER A 57 0.68 2.57 -12.72
CA SER A 57 -0.63 2.27 -12.11
C SER A 57 -0.56 2.23 -10.58
N TYR A 58 0.49 1.67 -10.00
CA TYR A 58 0.68 1.70 -8.55
C TYR A 58 0.92 3.14 -8.07
N LYS A 59 1.82 3.89 -8.70
CA LYS A 59 2.16 5.27 -8.30
C LYS A 59 1.01 6.28 -8.43
N SER A 60 0.07 6.02 -9.32
CA SER A 60 -1.11 6.88 -9.57
C SER A 60 -2.39 6.41 -8.85
N ASN A 61 -2.29 5.42 -7.95
CA ASN A 61 -3.46 4.90 -7.24
C ASN A 61 -4.15 6.00 -6.41
N ALA A 62 -5.50 5.99 -6.43
CA ALA A 62 -6.34 7.00 -5.79
C ALA A 62 -6.20 7.11 -4.27
N TRP A 63 -5.55 6.14 -3.60
CA TRP A 63 -5.28 6.23 -2.17
C TRP A 63 -4.18 7.24 -1.80
N PHE A 64 -3.34 7.64 -2.77
CA PHE A 64 -2.27 8.60 -2.54
C PHE A 64 -2.78 10.04 -2.69
N SER A 65 -2.50 10.86 -1.68
CA SER A 65 -2.81 12.29 -1.74
C SER A 65 -1.81 13.07 -2.57
N THR A 66 -0.57 12.56 -2.66
CA THR A 66 0.47 13.06 -3.55
C THR A 66 1.02 11.87 -4.34
N PRO A 67 0.96 11.89 -5.67
CA PRO A 67 1.58 10.85 -6.50
C PRO A 67 3.07 10.71 -6.20
N ASP A 68 3.57 9.48 -6.30
CA ASP A 68 5.02 9.25 -6.25
C ASP A 68 5.65 9.69 -7.58
N GLU A 69 6.32 10.85 -7.55
CA GLU A 69 7.06 11.39 -8.70
C GLU A 69 8.53 10.94 -8.73
N SER A 70 8.97 10.12 -7.76
CA SER A 70 10.36 9.68 -7.72
C SER A 70 10.68 8.77 -8.91
N ALA A 71 11.85 8.99 -9.51
CA ALA A 71 12.39 8.08 -10.51
C ALA A 71 12.78 6.77 -9.80
N SER A 72 11.90 5.78 -9.81
CA SER A 72 12.20 4.48 -9.21
C SER A 72 13.02 3.63 -10.18
N SER A 73 14.00 2.92 -9.65
CA SER A 73 14.60 1.80 -10.37
C SER A 73 13.57 0.68 -10.48
N VAL A 74 12.95 0.53 -11.64
CA VAL A 74 12.14 -0.64 -11.92
C VAL A 74 13.03 -1.77 -12.40
N SER A 75 12.80 -2.96 -11.88
CA SER A 75 13.54 -4.17 -12.24
C SER A 75 12.57 -5.30 -12.55
N TYR A 76 12.94 -6.15 -13.50
CA TYR A 76 12.26 -7.42 -13.72
C TYR A 76 13.26 -8.51 -14.10
N THR A 77 12.89 -9.75 -13.82
CA THR A 77 13.54 -10.94 -14.37
C THR A 77 12.50 -11.81 -15.06
N ARG A 78 12.94 -12.55 -16.08
CA ARG A 78 12.10 -13.49 -16.82
C ARG A 78 12.69 -14.88 -16.71
N ASP A 79 11.96 -15.78 -16.04
CA ASP A 79 12.34 -17.19 -15.91
C ASP A 79 11.57 -18.01 -16.95
N ASP A 80 12.27 -18.84 -17.72
CA ASP A 80 11.66 -19.78 -18.67
C ASP A 80 11.15 -21.02 -17.91
N LEU A 81 9.83 -21.22 -17.91
CA LEU A 81 9.17 -22.35 -17.27
C LEU A 81 9.00 -23.54 -18.21
N GLY A 82 9.43 -23.43 -19.47
CA GLY A 82 9.37 -24.48 -20.48
C GLY A 82 8.25 -24.29 -21.51
N ALA A 83 7.93 -25.37 -22.23
CA ALA A 83 6.94 -25.35 -23.29
C ALA A 83 5.50 -25.21 -22.74
N HIS A 84 4.67 -24.42 -23.42
CA HIS A 84 3.23 -24.36 -23.18
C HIS A 84 2.52 -25.48 -23.98
N PRO A 85 1.33 -25.96 -23.57
CA PRO A 85 0.58 -26.97 -24.34
C PRO A 85 0.19 -26.52 -25.75
N GLU A 86 0.10 -25.20 -25.99
CA GLU A 86 -0.14 -24.66 -27.32
C GLU A 86 1.14 -24.68 -28.17
N PRO A 87 1.12 -25.28 -29.37
CA PRO A 87 2.30 -25.39 -30.22
C PRO A 87 2.93 -24.03 -30.54
N GLY A 88 4.23 -23.91 -30.32
CA GLY A 88 4.99 -22.68 -30.58
C GLY A 88 4.99 -21.66 -29.44
N TYR A 89 4.29 -21.93 -28.33
CA TYR A 89 4.30 -21.08 -27.15
C TYR A 89 5.19 -21.65 -26.03
N ARG A 90 5.73 -20.75 -25.22
CA ARG A 90 6.49 -21.06 -24.00
C ARG A 90 5.93 -20.31 -22.81
N ASN A 91 6.02 -20.92 -21.64
CA ASN A 91 5.65 -20.34 -20.36
C ASN A 91 6.84 -19.60 -19.75
N TYR A 92 6.56 -18.44 -19.17
CA TYR A 92 7.54 -17.64 -18.47
C TYR A 92 6.97 -17.14 -17.15
N ARG A 93 7.83 -17.00 -16.14
CA ARG A 93 7.54 -16.23 -14.93
C ARG A 93 8.24 -14.88 -15.03
N LEU A 94 7.45 -13.81 -14.99
CA LEU A 94 7.93 -12.45 -14.92
C LEU A 94 7.92 -12.01 -13.46
N ASN A 95 9.10 -11.87 -12.84
CA ASN A 95 9.22 -11.34 -11.49
C ASN A 95 9.51 -9.85 -11.59
N ILE A 96 8.71 -9.01 -10.94
CA ILE A 96 8.74 -7.56 -11.06
C ILE A 96 9.04 -6.96 -9.68
N SER A 97 9.88 -5.93 -9.63
CA SER A 97 10.15 -5.19 -8.40
C SER A 97 10.44 -3.72 -8.67
N PHE A 98 9.80 -2.83 -7.89
CA PHE A 98 10.02 -1.38 -7.93
C PHE A 98 9.79 -0.74 -6.56
N ASN A 99 10.37 0.44 -6.35
CA ASN A 99 10.14 1.24 -5.15
C ASN A 99 8.89 2.12 -5.31
N LEU A 100 8.11 2.23 -4.24
CA LEU A 100 7.00 3.13 -4.10
C LEU A 100 7.23 4.05 -2.89
N ASN A 101 7.18 5.35 -3.13
CA ASN A 101 7.39 6.41 -2.15
C ASN A 101 6.31 7.50 -2.29
N ALA A 102 5.16 7.27 -1.64
CA ALA A 102 3.98 8.11 -1.79
C ALA A 102 3.46 8.62 -0.44
N VAL A 103 2.76 9.76 -0.46
CA VAL A 103 2.06 10.28 0.72
C VAL A 103 0.59 9.89 0.65
N VAL A 104 0.10 9.35 1.76
CA VAL A 104 -1.32 9.07 1.97
C VAL A 104 -1.87 10.10 2.93
N THR A 105 -3.05 10.65 2.62
CA THR A 105 -3.83 11.46 3.56
C THR A 105 -5.25 10.92 3.59
N GLN A 106 -5.72 10.47 4.76
CA GLN A 106 -7.06 9.89 4.93
C GLN A 106 -7.74 10.44 6.18
N PRO A 107 -9.08 10.58 6.16
CA PRO A 107 -9.83 11.00 7.33
C PRO A 107 -9.86 9.87 8.38
N LEU A 108 -9.69 10.24 9.64
CA LEU A 108 -9.84 9.35 10.80
C LEU A 108 -10.78 10.00 11.81
N SER A 109 -11.88 9.33 12.13
CA SER A 109 -12.83 9.77 13.15
C SER A 109 -12.63 8.96 14.42
N VAL A 110 -12.34 9.64 15.52
CA VAL A 110 -12.17 9.04 16.85
C VAL A 110 -13.04 9.75 17.88
N GLN A 111 -13.24 9.10 19.01
CA GLN A 111 -14.00 9.64 20.14
C GLN A 111 -13.12 9.58 21.39
N THR A 112 -13.10 10.67 22.16
CA THR A 112 -12.34 10.74 23.41
C THR A 112 -12.89 11.82 24.33
N ASP A 113 -12.82 11.59 25.63
CA ASP A 113 -13.07 12.55 26.71
C ASP A 113 -11.78 13.14 27.29
N LEU A 114 -10.61 12.69 26.80
CA LEU A 114 -9.29 13.17 27.19
C LEU A 114 -9.08 14.64 26.79
N THR A 115 -8.23 15.33 27.56
CA THR A 115 -7.88 16.74 27.34
C THR A 115 -6.37 16.97 27.48
N GLY A 116 -5.87 18.12 27.02
CA GLY A 116 -4.45 18.48 27.14
C GLY A 116 -3.50 17.48 26.49
N GLU A 117 -2.36 17.23 27.13
CA GLU A 117 -1.30 16.34 26.64
C GLU A 117 -1.77 14.88 26.49
N GLU A 118 -2.67 14.41 27.36
CA GLU A 118 -3.21 13.05 27.28
C GLU A 118 -4.04 12.84 26.00
N LYS A 119 -4.80 13.88 25.61
CA LYS A 119 -5.53 13.87 24.34
C LYS A 119 -4.57 13.81 23.15
N GLU A 120 -3.52 14.63 23.15
CA GLU A 120 -2.55 14.66 22.06
C GLU A 120 -1.85 13.30 21.89
N ALA A 121 -1.42 12.68 22.99
CA ALA A 121 -0.82 11.35 22.99
C ALA A 121 -1.78 10.29 22.43
N TYR A 122 -3.04 10.28 22.88
CA TYR A 122 -4.05 9.36 22.37
C TYR A 122 -4.30 9.53 20.87
N LEU A 123 -4.47 10.78 20.39
CA LEU A 123 -4.72 11.04 18.96
C LEU A 123 -3.52 10.62 18.10
N GLN A 124 -2.30 10.79 18.59
CA GLN A 124 -1.10 10.32 17.90
C GLN A 124 -1.05 8.79 17.83
N GLU A 125 -1.36 8.09 18.94
CA GLU A 125 -1.41 6.63 18.95
C GLU A 125 -2.46 6.09 17.95
N GLN A 126 -3.63 6.73 17.86
CA GLN A 126 -4.65 6.36 16.89
C GLN A 126 -4.20 6.60 15.44
N ALA A 127 -3.50 7.71 15.18
CA ALA A 127 -2.94 8.02 13.87
C ALA A 127 -1.86 7.00 13.45
N ASP A 128 -0.99 6.60 14.38
CA ASP A 128 0.06 5.61 14.14
C ASP A 128 -0.53 4.22 13.89
N ALA A 129 -1.52 3.81 14.69
CA ALA A 129 -2.23 2.55 14.50
C ALA A 129 -2.95 2.50 13.14
N PHE A 130 -3.58 3.61 12.72
CA PHE A 130 -4.20 3.72 11.40
C PHE A 130 -3.17 3.58 10.27
N ALA A 131 -2.02 4.25 10.38
CA ALA A 131 -0.95 4.16 9.39
C ALA A 131 -0.38 2.72 9.26
N VAL A 132 -0.23 2.01 10.38
CA VAL A 132 0.20 0.61 10.40
C VAL A 132 -0.85 -0.29 9.73
N ALA A 133 -2.13 -0.15 10.11
CA ALA A 133 -3.22 -0.93 9.52
C ALA A 133 -3.32 -0.69 8.01
N PHE A 134 -3.26 0.57 7.55
CA PHE A 134 -3.31 0.91 6.13
C PHE A 134 -2.21 0.22 5.33
N LYS A 135 -0.98 0.15 5.88
CA LYS A 135 0.16 -0.52 5.26
C LYS A 135 0.00 -2.04 5.27
N ALA A 136 -0.50 -2.61 6.36
CA ALA A 136 -0.65 -4.06 6.52
C ALA A 136 -1.78 -4.66 5.68
N GLU A 137 -2.87 -3.93 5.45
CA GLU A 137 -4.00 -4.37 4.62
C GLU A 137 -3.66 -4.48 3.12
N ARG A 138 -2.53 -3.91 2.71
CA ARG A 138 -2.10 -3.90 1.30
C ARG A 138 -0.92 -4.85 1.16
N ASN A 139 -1.09 -5.89 0.34
CA ASN A 139 0.00 -6.78 -0.05
C ASN A 139 0.91 -6.04 -1.03
N TRP A 140 1.83 -5.25 -0.50
CA TRP A 140 2.89 -4.60 -1.29
C TRP A 140 3.88 -5.63 -1.84
N VAL A 141 3.98 -6.78 -1.20
CA VAL A 141 4.78 -7.93 -1.66
C VAL A 141 3.81 -9.09 -1.84
N ASP A 142 3.62 -9.55 -3.07
CA ASP A 142 3.00 -10.84 -3.35
C ASP A 142 4.15 -11.85 -3.49
N LEU A 143 4.22 -12.80 -2.55
CA LEU A 143 5.30 -13.79 -2.41
C LEU A 143 5.08 -15.01 -3.31
#